data_AF-I1C136-F1
#
_entry.id   AF-I1C136-F1
#
_cell.length_a   1.000
_cell.length_b   1.000
_cell.length_c   1.000
_cell.angle_alpha   90.00
_cell.angle_beta   90.00
_cell.angle_gamma   90.00
#
_symmetry.space_group_name_H-M   'P 1'
#
loop_
_entity.id
_entity.type
_entity.pdbx_description
1 polymer ?
#
loop_
_entity_poly.entity_id
_entity_poly.type
_entity_poly.pdbx_seq_one_letter_code
_entity_poly.pdbx_strand_id
1 'polypeptide(L)'
;MSRNMFIALICILSIGVVPFVSEEEWVRITLTSIGCFGYAIFGYPVIAALVDTVVLRVLADQKELYGRQKIGVPIGFASSVFLTGLLAEKLNSLYALFIVFTFCNLAFIATVWLTEFEPQYTTIKDDQYGSTASSPILIEDDDRLAEEYQQEEQVQQQQSILALLKEPEAIKFFTFMSMMGFSIAVVQAFLYLYMENDLEATPAIVGLFGPLGSSTEVICFFFSKQNGFP
;
A
#
# COMPACT_ATOMS: atom_id res chain seq x y z
N MET A 1 -4.14 13.61 4.14
CA MET A 1 -4.17 12.52 3.13
C MET A 1 -4.48 13.04 1.73
N SER A 2 -5.60 13.76 1.54
CA SER A 2 -6.02 14.32 0.25
C SER A 2 -4.95 15.13 -0.49
N ARG A 3 -4.27 16.07 0.18
CA ARG A 3 -3.19 16.90 -0.43
C ARG A 3 -2.07 16.07 -1.06
N ASN A 4 -1.62 14.99 -0.40
CA ASN A 4 -0.54 14.15 -0.90
C ASN A 4 -1.01 13.26 -2.06
N MET A 5 -2.28 12.82 -2.05
CA MET A 5 -2.88 12.10 -3.17
C MET A 5 -2.99 12.98 -4.43
N PHE A 6 -3.31 14.27 -4.29
CA PHE A 6 -3.27 15.20 -5.41
C PHE A 6 -1.86 15.38 -5.97
N ILE A 7 -0.84 15.48 -5.11
CA ILE A 7 0.57 15.57 -5.55
C ILE A 7 0.96 14.29 -6.31
N ALA A 8 0.61 13.11 -5.80
CA ALA A 8 0.88 11.84 -6.47
C ALA A 8 0.19 11.74 -7.84
N LEU A 9 -1.06 12.20 -7.94
CA LEU A 9 -1.81 12.25 -9.19
C LEU A 9 -1.15 13.20 -10.21
N ILE A 10 -0.71 14.38 -9.77
CA ILE A 10 0.03 15.33 -10.62
C ILE A 10 1.36 14.74 -11.09
N CYS A 11 2.09 14.04 -10.23
CA CYS A 11 3.34 13.36 -10.60
C CYS A 11 3.09 12.32 -11.71
N ILE A 12 2.07 11.46 -11.58
CA ILE A 12 1.77 10.45 -12.61
C ILE A 12 1.28 11.10 -13.91
N LEU A 13 0.39 12.09 -13.83
CA LEU A 13 -0.10 12.79 -15.03
C LEU A 13 1.02 13.53 -15.76
N SER A 14 1.99 14.07 -15.03
CA SER A 14 3.15 14.73 -15.64
C SER A 14 3.94 13.78 -16.54
N ILE A 15 4.03 12.49 -16.18
CA ILE A 15 4.69 11.44 -16.98
C ILE A 15 3.97 11.25 -18.31
N GLY A 16 2.63 11.26 -18.31
CA GLY A 16 1.83 11.10 -19.52
C GLY A 16 1.98 12.27 -20.52
N VAL A 17 2.41 13.45 -20.04
CA VAL A 17 2.60 14.66 -20.86
C VAL A 17 4.02 14.76 -21.44
N VAL A 18 5.01 14.12 -20.80
CA VAL A 18 6.43 14.07 -21.25
C VAL A 18 6.63 13.87 -22.76
N PRO A 19 5.97 12.89 -23.42
CA PRO A 19 6.16 12.64 -24.85
C PRO A 19 5.67 13.77 -25.77
N PHE A 20 4.85 14.70 -25.26
CA PHE A 20 4.38 15.88 -26.01
C PHE A 20 5.23 17.13 -25.77
N VAL A 21 6.08 17.12 -24.74
CA VAL A 21 6.89 18.29 -24.35
C VAL A 21 8.23 18.32 -25.08
N SER A 22 8.80 17.15 -25.37
CA SER A 22 10.13 17.05 -25.98
C SER A 22 10.24 15.83 -26.87
N GLU A 23 10.74 16.03 -28.10
CA GLU A 23 11.05 14.95 -29.04
C GLU A 23 12.38 14.25 -28.71
N GLU A 24 13.27 14.94 -27.97
CA GLU A 24 14.59 14.42 -27.55
C GLU A 24 14.48 13.24 -26.57
N GLU A 25 15.08 12.10 -26.92
CA GLU A 25 14.97 10.82 -26.21
C GLU A 25 15.49 10.90 -24.76
N TRP A 26 16.68 11.47 -24.56
CA TRP A 26 17.28 11.62 -23.22
C TRP A 26 16.42 12.48 -22.29
N VAL A 27 15.79 13.55 -22.80
CA VAL A 27 14.90 14.44 -22.03
C VAL A 27 13.67 13.65 -21.59
N ARG A 28 13.11 12.82 -22.47
CA ARG A 28 11.95 11.98 -22.13
C ARG A 28 12.29 10.99 -21.03
N ILE A 29 13.45 10.33 -21.11
CA ILE A 29 13.91 9.38 -20.09
C ILE A 29 14.13 10.09 -18.76
N THR A 30 14.83 11.23 -18.75
CA THR A 30 15.10 11.99 -17.53
C THR A 30 13.82 12.50 -16.89
N LEU A 31 12.91 13.08 -17.66
CA LEU A 31 11.67 13.65 -17.15
C LEU A 31 10.71 12.56 -16.62
N THR A 32 10.63 11.44 -17.32
CA THR A 32 9.90 10.25 -16.86
C THR A 32 10.47 9.72 -15.55
N SER A 33 11.80 9.62 -15.43
CA SER A 33 12.47 9.14 -14.23
C SER A 33 12.22 10.05 -13.01
N ILE A 34 12.25 11.37 -13.22
CA ILE A 34 11.92 12.34 -12.16
C ILE A 34 10.47 12.19 -11.72
N GLY A 35 9.53 12.01 -12.65
CA GLY A 35 8.12 11.75 -12.34
C GLY A 35 7.92 10.46 -11.55
N CYS A 36 8.56 9.36 -11.96
CA CYS A 36 8.55 8.08 -11.25
C CYS A 36 9.13 8.21 -9.83
N PHE A 37 10.23 8.93 -9.67
CA PHE A 37 10.84 9.20 -8.36
C PHE A 37 9.91 10.00 -7.45
N GLY A 38 9.27 11.04 -7.97
CA GLY A 38 8.26 11.81 -7.23
C GLY A 38 7.09 10.94 -6.77
N TYR A 39 6.58 10.08 -7.65
CA TYR A 39 5.53 9.12 -7.28
C TYR A 39 6.01 8.10 -6.23
N ALA A 40 7.24 7.61 -6.31
CA ALA A 40 7.79 6.67 -5.34
C ALA A 40 7.90 7.27 -3.92
N ILE A 41 8.19 8.56 -3.81
CA ILE A 41 8.29 9.24 -2.51
C ILE A 41 6.91 9.64 -1.97
N PHE A 42 6.07 10.24 -2.82
CA PHE A 42 4.84 10.91 -2.36
C PHE A 42 3.56 10.11 -2.63
N GLY A 43 3.57 9.23 -3.61
CA GLY A 43 2.41 8.42 -3.99
C GLY A 43 2.39 7.09 -3.26
N TYR A 44 3.41 6.27 -3.47
CA TYR A 44 3.41 4.88 -3.01
C TYR A 44 3.26 4.73 -1.48
N PRO A 45 4.01 5.46 -0.62
CA PRO A 45 3.84 5.35 0.83
C PRO A 45 2.50 5.87 1.33
N VAL A 46 1.92 6.84 0.63
CA VAL A 46 0.62 7.43 1.02
C VAL A 46 -0.53 6.49 0.67
N ILE A 47 -0.44 5.76 -0.45
CA ILE A 47 -1.44 4.75 -0.81
C ILE A 47 -1.27 3.51 0.07
N ALA A 48 -0.06 2.98 0.20
CA ALA A 48 0.16 1.72 0.90
C ALA A 48 0.14 1.89 2.42
N ALA A 49 1.00 2.73 2.98
CA ALA A 49 1.19 2.79 4.43
C ALA A 49 0.15 3.66 5.14
N LEU A 50 -0.23 4.81 4.57
CA LEU A 50 -1.19 5.71 5.23
C LEU A 50 -2.63 5.18 5.17
N VAL A 51 -3.06 4.57 4.06
CA VAL A 51 -4.38 3.91 4.01
C VAL A 51 -4.43 2.79 5.04
N ASP A 52 -3.42 1.90 5.06
CA ASP A 52 -3.36 0.80 6.02
C ASP A 52 -3.36 1.31 7.47
N THR A 53 -2.64 2.40 7.76
CA THR A 53 -2.63 3.01 9.10
C THR A 53 -3.99 3.58 9.49
N VAL A 54 -4.67 4.29 8.58
CA VAL A 54 -6.03 4.82 8.83
C VAL A 54 -7.00 3.68 9.06
N VAL A 55 -6.92 2.62 8.26
CA VAL A 55 -7.73 1.42 8.38
C VAL A 55 -7.52 0.75 9.74
N LEU A 56 -6.27 0.54 10.15
CA LEU A 56 -5.96 -0.02 11.46
C LEU A 56 -6.48 0.85 12.60
N ARG A 57 -6.40 2.19 12.47
CA ARG A 57 -6.93 3.12 13.48
C ARG A 57 -8.46 3.12 13.55
N VAL A 58 -9.14 3.02 12.42
CA VAL A 58 -10.61 2.99 12.36
C VAL A 58 -11.16 1.65 12.84
N LEU A 59 -10.49 0.54 12.51
CA LEU A 59 -10.95 -0.80 12.88
C LEU A 59 -10.48 -1.26 14.26
N ALA A 60 -9.46 -0.60 14.83
CA ALA A 60 -8.92 -0.83 16.17
C ALA A 60 -8.91 -2.31 16.60
N ASP A 61 -9.85 -2.71 17.45
CA ASP A 61 -9.90 -4.05 18.08
C ASP A 61 -10.56 -5.14 17.21
N GLN A 62 -11.15 -4.77 16.07
CA GLN A 62 -11.88 -5.69 15.19
C GLN A 62 -10.98 -6.35 14.13
N LYS A 63 -10.03 -7.18 14.59
CA LYS A 63 -9.08 -7.94 13.74
C LYS A 63 -9.76 -8.72 12.60
N GLU A 64 -10.97 -9.24 12.81
CA GLU A 64 -11.70 -9.96 11.76
C GLU A 64 -12.14 -9.04 10.61
N LEU A 65 -12.57 -7.82 10.91
CA LEU A 65 -12.99 -6.83 9.91
C LEU A 65 -11.78 -6.34 9.10
N TYR A 66 -10.61 -6.26 9.73
CA TYR A 66 -9.36 -5.93 9.05
C TYR A 66 -8.96 -6.99 8.03
N GLY A 67 -9.04 -8.28 8.41
CA GLY A 67 -8.80 -9.39 7.50
C GLY A 67 -9.75 -9.37 6.29
N ARG A 68 -11.04 -9.07 6.50
CA ARG A 68 -12.02 -8.93 5.41
C ARG A 68 -11.73 -7.75 4.50
N GLN A 69 -11.27 -6.64 5.05
CA GLN A 69 -10.89 -5.47 4.27
C GLN A 69 -9.63 -5.73 3.43
N LYS A 70 -8.66 -6.45 3.98
CA LYS A 70 -7.42 -6.78 3.29
C LYS A 70 -7.64 -7.62 2.03
N ILE A 71 -8.68 -8.46 1.99
CA ILE A 71 -9.09 -9.21 0.79
C ILE A 71 -9.55 -8.28 -0.36
N GLY A 72 -10.03 -7.07 -0.05
CA GLY A 72 -10.40 -6.09 -1.07
C GLY A 72 -9.21 -5.57 -1.89
N VAL A 73 -8.01 -5.57 -1.31
CA VAL A 73 -6.77 -5.09 -1.95
C VAL A 73 -6.39 -5.92 -3.19
N PRO A 74 -6.23 -7.26 -3.11
CA PRO A 74 -5.92 -8.07 -4.28
C PRO A 74 -7.02 -8.04 -5.34
N ILE A 75 -8.30 -7.91 -4.95
CA ILE A 75 -9.42 -7.78 -5.90
C ILE A 75 -9.32 -6.47 -6.69
N GLY A 76 -9.07 -5.35 -5.99
CA GLY A 76 -8.89 -4.05 -6.63
C GLY A 76 -7.68 -4.03 -7.55
N PHE A 77 -6.55 -4.59 -7.09
CA PHE A 77 -5.35 -4.73 -7.91
C PHE A 77 -5.61 -5.55 -9.17
N ALA A 78 -6.15 -6.77 -9.05
CA ALA A 78 -6.52 -7.64 -10.17
C ALA A 78 -7.42 -6.94 -11.20
N SER A 79 -8.48 -6.29 -10.72
CA SER A 79 -9.43 -5.58 -11.58
C SER A 79 -8.75 -4.44 -12.34
N SER A 80 -7.86 -3.69 -11.68
CA SER A 80 -7.16 -2.55 -12.29
C SER A 80 -6.16 -2.98 -13.36
N VAL A 81 -5.40 -4.05 -13.11
CA VAL A 81 -4.41 -4.61 -14.05
C VAL A 81 -5.10 -5.21 -15.27
N PHE A 82 -6.18 -5.96 -15.06
CA PHE A 82 -6.98 -6.51 -16.15
C PHE A 82 -7.60 -5.42 -17.03
N LEU A 83 -8.22 -4.41 -16.40
CA LEU A 83 -8.82 -3.30 -17.11
C LEU A 83 -7.76 -2.53 -17.91
N THR A 84 -6.58 -2.32 -17.35
CA THR A 84 -5.46 -1.66 -18.03
C THR A 84 -5.00 -2.45 -19.25
N GLY A 85 -4.85 -3.77 -19.15
CA GLY A 85 -4.48 -4.63 -20.27
C GLY A 85 -5.50 -4.58 -21.42
N LEU A 86 -6.79 -4.66 -21.09
CA LEU A 86 -7.87 -4.55 -22.09
C LEU A 86 -7.92 -3.19 -22.77
N LEU A 87 -7.78 -2.11 -22.00
CA LEU A 87 -7.80 -0.76 -22.56
C LEU A 87 -6.55 -0.47 -23.40
N ALA A 88 -5.38 -0.98 -23.00
CA ALA A 88 -4.14 -0.85 -23.74
C ALA A 88 -4.23 -1.54 -25.11
N GLU A 89 -4.82 -2.73 -25.18
CA GLU A 89 -5.08 -3.44 -26.44
C GLU A 89 -6.09 -2.69 -27.31
N LYS A 90 -7.22 -2.25 -26.73
CA LYS A 90 -8.29 -1.56 -27.48
C LYS A 90 -7.85 -0.20 -28.04
N LEU A 91 -7.06 0.56 -27.28
CA LEU A 91 -6.56 1.87 -27.69
C LEU A 91 -5.25 1.78 -28.48
N ASN A 92 -4.70 0.56 -28.62
CA ASN A 92 -3.38 0.29 -29.19
C ASN A 92 -2.29 1.23 -28.66
N SER A 93 -2.37 1.54 -27.35
CA SER A 93 -1.57 2.59 -26.73
C SER A 93 -1.38 2.36 -25.24
N LEU A 94 -0.13 2.45 -24.79
CA LEU A 94 0.25 2.35 -23.38
C LEU A 94 -0.27 3.53 -22.53
N TYR A 95 -0.73 4.63 -23.15
CA TYR A 95 -1.34 5.75 -22.42
C TYR A 95 -2.66 5.38 -21.74
N ALA A 96 -3.26 4.25 -22.12
CA ALA A 96 -4.37 3.61 -21.41
C ALA A 96 -4.15 3.50 -19.90
N LEU A 97 -2.91 3.25 -19.47
CA LEU A 97 -2.54 3.14 -18.06
C LEU A 97 -2.82 4.43 -17.28
N PHE A 98 -2.47 5.58 -17.86
CA PHE A 98 -2.72 6.88 -17.21
C PHE A 98 -4.21 7.17 -17.08
N ILE A 99 -5.01 6.76 -18.07
CA ILE A 99 -6.47 6.93 -18.05
C ILE A 99 -7.08 6.11 -16.90
N VAL A 100 -6.76 4.82 -16.84
CA VAL A 100 -7.28 3.92 -15.78
C VAL A 100 -6.84 4.40 -14.40
N PHE A 101 -5.55 4.75 -14.23
CA PHE A 101 -5.02 5.26 -12.98
C PHE A 101 -5.72 6.55 -12.52
N THR A 102 -5.92 7.50 -13.44
CA THR A 102 -6.60 8.78 -13.13
C THR A 102 -8.04 8.53 -12.71
N PHE A 103 -8.77 7.67 -13.42
CA PHE A 103 -10.15 7.33 -13.09
C PHE A 103 -10.24 6.69 -11.69
N CYS A 104 -9.40 5.70 -11.39
CA CYS A 104 -9.37 5.04 -10.09
C CYS A 104 -9.02 6.00 -8.95
N ASN A 105 -8.05 6.90 -9.13
CA ASN A 105 -7.67 7.87 -8.10
C ASN A 105 -8.77 8.92 -7.87
N LEU A 106 -9.42 9.41 -8.93
CA LEU A 106 -10.55 10.33 -8.78
C LEU A 106 -11.72 9.67 -8.07
N ALA A 107 -12.03 8.42 -8.39
CA ALA A 107 -13.05 7.65 -7.68
C ALA A 107 -12.69 7.46 -6.20
N PHE A 108 -11.43 7.18 -5.89
CA PHE A 108 -10.95 7.07 -4.51
C PHE A 108 -11.06 8.41 -3.75
N ILE A 109 -10.58 9.51 -4.33
CA ILE A 109 -10.68 10.85 -3.73
C ILE A 109 -12.14 11.23 -3.51
N ALA A 110 -13.02 10.97 -4.48
CA ALA A 110 -14.45 11.21 -4.35
C ALA A 110 -15.06 10.36 -3.22
N THR A 111 -14.67 9.10 -3.10
CA THR A 111 -15.15 8.21 -2.03
C THR A 111 -14.71 8.73 -0.66
N VAL A 112 -13.44 9.12 -0.51
CA VAL A 112 -12.92 9.70 0.73
C VAL A 112 -13.62 11.02 1.06
N TRP A 113 -13.97 11.81 0.04
CA TRP A 113 -14.63 13.10 0.24
C TRP A 113 -16.12 12.95 0.61
N LEU A 114 -16.78 11.92 0.10
CA LEU A 114 -18.18 11.61 0.42
C LEU A 114 -18.35 10.82 1.73
N THR A 115 -17.28 10.18 2.22
CA THR A 115 -17.33 9.38 3.45
C THR A 115 -16.81 10.22 4.61
N GLU A 116 -17.70 10.67 5.48
CA GLU A 116 -17.31 11.19 6.79
C GLU A 116 -16.86 10.02 7.67
N PHE A 117 -15.55 9.90 7.86
CA PHE A 117 -15.00 8.95 8.81
C PHE A 117 -15.11 9.57 10.21
N GLU A 118 -15.96 9.00 11.08
CA GLU A 118 -15.86 9.23 12.52
C GLU A 118 -14.81 8.27 13.08
N PRO A 119 -13.58 8.73 13.38
CA PRO A 119 -12.57 7.86 13.98
C PRO A 119 -13.02 7.45 15.38
N GLN A 120 -13.32 6.16 15.57
CA GLN A 120 -13.45 5.59 16.91
C GLN A 120 -12.06 5.46 17.52
N TYR A 121 -11.59 6.51 18.19
CA TYR A 121 -10.39 6.43 19.04
C TYR A 121 -10.74 5.62 20.29
N THR A 122 -10.65 4.29 20.21
CA THR A 122 -10.58 3.48 21.41
C THR A 122 -9.12 3.32 21.76
N THR A 123 -8.73 3.83 22.93
CA THR A 123 -7.42 3.60 23.54
C THR A 123 -7.12 2.10 23.51
N ILE A 124 -6.09 1.69 22.78
CA ILE A 124 -5.63 0.30 22.79
C ILE A 124 -5.23 0.01 24.23
N LYS A 125 -6.01 -0.82 24.94
CA LYS A 125 -5.59 -1.34 26.25
C LYS A 125 -4.44 -2.30 25.99
N ASP A 126 -3.29 -1.95 26.54
CA ASP A 126 -2.00 -2.61 26.38
C ASP A 126 -1.91 -3.98 27.10
N ASP A 127 -3.00 -4.77 27.11
CA ASP A 127 -3.10 -6.01 27.89
C ASP A 127 -2.98 -7.29 27.05
N GLN A 128 -2.80 -7.20 25.72
CA GLN A 128 -2.78 -8.41 24.86
C GLN A 128 -1.71 -8.41 23.76
N TYR A 129 -0.50 -7.93 24.08
CA TYR A 129 0.71 -8.35 23.37
C TYR A 129 1.73 -8.86 24.39
N GLY A 130 1.58 -10.13 24.79
CA GLY A 130 2.60 -10.92 25.47
C GLY A 130 3.26 -10.30 26.71
N SER A 131 2.60 -10.36 27.87
CA SER A 131 3.29 -10.43 29.16
C SER A 131 2.40 -11.06 30.23
N THR A 132 2.97 -12.04 30.93
CA THR A 132 2.39 -12.74 32.08
C THR A 132 2.24 -11.84 33.30
N ALA A 133 1.06 -11.93 33.95
CA ALA A 133 0.73 -11.49 35.33
C ALA A 133 0.80 -9.97 35.60
N SER A 134 -0.25 -9.31 36.10
CA SER A 134 -0.84 -9.52 37.44
C SER A 134 -2.19 -8.78 37.60
N SER A 135 -3.12 -9.35 38.37
CA SER A 135 -4.43 -8.76 38.73
C SER A 135 -4.33 -7.69 39.87
N PRO A 136 -5.41 -7.04 40.37
CA PRO A 136 -5.85 -5.72 39.90
C PRO A 136 -6.12 -4.66 41.02
N ILE A 137 -6.37 -3.42 40.57
CA ILE A 137 -7.10 -2.26 41.17
C ILE A 137 -6.48 -1.51 42.38
N LEU A 138 -6.33 -0.18 42.25
CA LEU A 138 -7.09 0.85 43.00
C LEU A 138 -6.99 2.21 42.28
N ILE A 139 -8.13 2.90 42.16
CA ILE A 139 -8.33 4.21 41.53
C ILE A 139 -8.10 5.29 42.60
N GLU A 140 -7.29 6.32 42.32
CA GLU A 140 -7.39 7.64 42.97
C GLU A 140 -6.99 8.74 41.96
N ASP A 141 -7.78 9.82 41.97
CA ASP A 141 -7.70 11.02 41.14
C ASP A 141 -6.31 11.68 41.13
N ASP A 142 -5.72 11.95 39.95
CA ASP A 142 -4.72 13.02 39.82
C ASP A 142 -4.62 13.50 38.36
N ASP A 143 -5.08 14.73 38.09
CA ASP A 143 -4.96 15.42 36.79
C ASP A 143 -3.50 15.54 36.30
N ARG A 144 -2.51 15.21 37.16
CA ARG A 144 -1.08 15.15 36.81
C ARG A 144 -0.70 13.94 35.95
N LEU A 145 -1.47 12.85 35.98
CA LEU A 145 -1.25 11.68 35.12
C LEU A 145 -1.53 12.03 33.65
N ALA A 146 -2.52 12.88 33.35
CA ALA A 146 -2.88 13.24 31.98
C ALA A 146 -1.75 13.98 31.24
N GLU A 147 -0.94 14.77 31.96
CA GLU A 147 0.24 15.44 31.38
C GLU A 147 1.44 14.49 31.23
N GLU A 148 1.59 13.50 32.12
CA GLU A 148 2.63 12.47 32.06
C GLU A 148 2.35 11.44 30.94
N TYR A 149 1.06 11.07 30.72
CA TYR A 149 0.61 10.27 29.58
C TYR A 149 0.79 10.98 28.23
N GLN A 150 0.59 12.31 28.18
CA GLN A 150 0.87 13.10 26.97
C GLN A 150 2.37 13.24 26.68
N GLN A 151 3.22 13.23 27.72
CA GLN A 151 4.67 13.19 27.57
C GLN A 151 5.18 11.80 27.15
N GLU A 152 4.61 10.71 27.68
CA GLU A 152 4.99 9.35 27.28
C GLU A 152 4.52 8.99 25.86
N GLU A 153 3.32 9.41 25.42
CA GLU A 153 2.86 9.21 24.03
C GLU A 153 3.77 9.91 23.01
N GLN A 154 4.30 11.11 23.34
CA GLN A 154 5.27 11.78 22.47
C GLN A 154 6.63 11.08 22.44
N VAL A 155 7.05 10.46 23.56
CA VAL A 155 8.33 9.73 23.64
C VAL A 155 8.25 8.37 22.94
N GLN A 156 7.11 7.68 22.99
CA GLN A 156 6.94 6.34 22.40
C GLN A 156 6.67 6.38 20.90
N GLN A 157 6.00 7.43 20.39
CA GLN A 157 5.89 7.71 18.96
C GLN A 157 7.22 8.11 18.32
N GLN A 158 8.25 8.41 19.13
CA GLN A 158 9.62 8.70 18.73
C GLN A 158 10.56 7.50 18.88
N GLN A 159 10.05 6.25 18.88
CA GLN A 159 10.91 5.12 18.50
C GLN A 159 11.23 5.21 17.01
N SER A 160 12.28 5.97 16.70
CA SER A 160 12.84 6.11 15.35
C SER A 160 13.02 4.74 14.71
N ILE A 161 12.79 4.62 13.40
CA ILE A 161 13.03 3.38 12.62
C ILE A 161 14.43 2.80 12.90
N LEU A 162 15.38 3.68 13.22
CA LEU A 162 16.75 3.33 13.63
C LEU A 162 16.85 2.65 15.00
N ALA A 163 15.91 2.90 15.92
CA ALA A 163 15.82 2.24 17.21
C ALA A 163 15.28 0.81 17.07
N LEU A 164 14.26 0.59 16.24
CA LEU A 164 13.71 -0.74 15.93
C LEU A 164 14.72 -1.61 15.18
N LEU A 165 15.53 -1.02 14.28
CA LEU A 165 16.61 -1.73 13.59
C LEU A 165 17.80 -2.10 14.48
N LYS A 166 17.82 -1.72 15.77
CA LYS A 166 18.85 -2.21 16.70
C LYS A 166 18.53 -3.59 17.27
N GLU A 167 17.27 -4.01 17.19
CA GLU A 167 16.87 -5.32 17.68
C GLU A 167 17.32 -6.44 16.71
N PRO A 168 18.00 -7.49 17.21
CA PRO A 168 18.54 -8.54 16.35
C PRO A 168 17.44 -9.37 15.66
N GLU A 169 16.24 -9.44 16.24
CA GLU A 169 15.09 -10.10 15.63
C GLU A 169 14.49 -9.28 14.50
N ALA A 170 14.37 -7.95 14.69
CA ALA A 170 13.89 -7.03 13.66
C ALA A 170 14.82 -7.00 12.44
N ILE A 171 16.15 -7.01 12.63
CA ILE A 171 17.11 -7.08 11.52
C ILE A 171 16.96 -8.38 10.72
N LYS A 172 16.81 -9.52 11.39
CA LYS A 172 16.61 -10.81 10.71
C LYS A 172 15.34 -10.77 9.87
N PHE A 173 14.23 -10.37 10.48
CA PHE A 173 12.94 -10.24 9.80
C PHE A 173 13.04 -9.29 8.60
N PHE A 174 13.61 -8.09 8.80
CA PHE A 174 13.79 -7.11 7.73
C PHE A 174 14.65 -7.66 6.57
N THR A 175 15.70 -8.42 6.89
CA THR A 175 16.59 -9.03 5.89
C THR A 175 15.85 -10.09 5.07
N PHE A 176 15.10 -10.98 5.73
CA PHE A 176 14.27 -11.99 5.05
C PHE A 176 13.24 -11.34 4.13
N MET A 177 12.51 -10.33 4.63
CA MET A 177 11.50 -9.62 3.84
C MET A 177 12.11 -8.86 2.66
N SER A 178 13.27 -8.23 2.85
CA SER A 178 13.97 -7.50 1.78
C SER A 178 14.49 -8.43 0.69
N MET A 179 15.09 -9.56 1.07
CA MET A 179 15.56 -10.55 0.10
C MET A 179 14.40 -11.16 -0.69
N MET A 180 13.31 -11.52 0.00
CA MET A 180 12.11 -12.03 -0.66
C MET A 180 11.55 -11.01 -1.66
N GLY A 181 11.44 -9.74 -1.27
CA GLY A 181 11.00 -8.66 -2.16
C GLY A 181 11.90 -8.49 -3.38
N PHE A 182 13.22 -8.56 -3.20
CA PHE A 182 14.17 -8.51 -4.31
C PHE A 182 14.00 -9.69 -5.28
N SER A 183 13.87 -10.92 -4.76
CA SER A 183 13.65 -12.11 -5.59
C SER A 183 12.35 -12.00 -6.39
N ILE A 184 11.26 -11.55 -5.77
CA ILE A 184 9.98 -11.34 -6.46
C ILE A 184 10.13 -10.29 -7.57
N ALA A 185 10.78 -9.16 -7.29
CA ALA A 185 10.97 -8.10 -8.29
C ALA A 185 11.78 -8.57 -9.50
N VAL A 186 12.85 -9.33 -9.29
CA VAL A 186 13.68 -9.88 -10.38
C VAL A 186 12.87 -10.86 -11.24
N VAL A 187 12.14 -11.79 -10.62
CA VAL A 187 11.31 -12.77 -11.34
C VAL A 187 10.22 -12.06 -12.13
N GLN A 188 9.56 -11.06 -11.54
CA GLN A 188 8.50 -10.30 -12.21
C GLN A 188 9.03 -9.51 -13.41
N ALA A 189 10.18 -8.84 -13.26
CA ALA A 189 10.81 -8.11 -14.37
C ALA A 189 11.25 -9.05 -15.50
N PHE A 190 11.85 -10.18 -15.16
CA PHE A 190 12.22 -11.20 -16.13
C PHE A 190 11.02 -11.78 -16.86
N LEU A 191 9.97 -12.18 -16.14
CA LEU A 191 8.74 -12.73 -16.74
C LEU A 191 8.07 -11.73 -17.67
N TYR A 192 8.02 -10.46 -17.28
CA TYR A 192 7.48 -9.39 -18.12
C TYR A 192 8.29 -9.27 -19.44
N LEU A 193 9.62 -9.19 -19.35
CA LEU A 193 10.48 -9.11 -20.54
C LEU A 193 10.39 -10.35 -21.42
N TYR A 194 10.28 -11.53 -20.83
CA TYR A 194 10.12 -12.80 -21.55
C TYR A 194 8.79 -12.86 -22.28
N MET A 195 7.71 -12.45 -21.63
CA MET A 195 6.38 -12.38 -22.24
C MET A 195 6.32 -11.39 -23.41
N GLU A 196 6.93 -10.22 -23.26
CA GLU A 196 6.91 -9.17 -24.28
C GLU A 196 7.80 -9.52 -25.48
N ASN A 197 9.05 -9.97 -25.24
CA ASN A 197 10.04 -10.16 -26.31
C ASN A 197 10.01 -11.55 -26.95
N ASP A 198 9.78 -12.61 -26.17
CA ASP A 198 9.92 -14.00 -26.68
C ASP A 198 8.57 -14.64 -27.01
N LEU A 199 7.48 -14.24 -26.34
CA LEU A 199 6.13 -14.75 -26.60
C LEU A 199 5.24 -13.82 -27.43
N GLU A 200 5.71 -12.60 -27.73
CA GLU A 200 4.92 -11.55 -28.40
C GLU A 200 3.52 -11.39 -27.77
N ALA A 201 3.42 -11.53 -26.45
CA ALA A 201 2.14 -11.59 -25.76
C ALA A 201 1.40 -10.26 -25.88
N THR A 202 0.12 -10.30 -26.25
CA THR A 202 -0.67 -9.06 -26.34
C THR A 202 -0.83 -8.43 -24.95
N PRO A 203 -0.97 -7.09 -24.86
CA PRO A 203 -1.12 -6.38 -23.59
C PRO A 203 -2.26 -6.90 -22.71
N ALA A 204 -3.33 -7.45 -23.30
CA ALA A 204 -4.41 -8.06 -22.55
C ALA A 204 -4.03 -9.40 -21.91
N ILE A 205 -3.19 -10.21 -22.57
CA ILE A 205 -2.66 -11.45 -21.99
C ILE A 205 -1.78 -11.11 -20.80
N VAL A 206 -0.88 -10.12 -20.92
CA VAL A 206 -0.07 -9.61 -19.80
C VAL A 206 -0.96 -9.09 -18.67
N GLY A 207 -2.02 -8.34 -19.01
CA GLY A 207 -3.01 -7.86 -18.03
C GLY A 207 -3.81 -8.95 -17.34
N LEU A 208 -3.99 -10.12 -17.96
CA LEU A 208 -4.71 -11.27 -17.39
C LEU A 208 -3.90 -11.99 -16.30
N PHE A 209 -2.56 -11.90 -16.31
CA PHE A 209 -1.72 -12.47 -15.26
C PHE A 209 -1.92 -11.79 -13.90
N GLY A 210 -2.32 -10.51 -13.87
CA GLY A 210 -2.66 -9.81 -12.63
C GLY A 210 -3.74 -10.53 -11.83
N PRO A 211 -4.95 -10.73 -12.39
CA PRO A 211 -5.99 -11.53 -11.76
C PRO A 211 -5.58 -12.95 -11.39
N LEU A 212 -4.79 -13.63 -12.22
CA LEU A 212 -4.31 -14.98 -11.90
C LEU A 212 -3.42 -14.97 -10.65
N GLY A 213 -2.50 -14.01 -10.53
CA GLY A 213 -1.66 -13.83 -9.34
C GLY A 213 -2.48 -13.46 -8.10
N SER A 214 -3.46 -12.56 -8.22
CA SER A 214 -4.32 -12.20 -7.09
C SER A 214 -5.29 -13.32 -6.68
N SER A 215 -5.67 -14.20 -7.61
CA SER A 215 -6.56 -15.32 -7.29
C SER A 215 -5.90 -16.30 -6.31
N THR A 216 -4.59 -16.56 -6.45
CA THR A 216 -3.86 -17.40 -5.51
C THR A 216 -3.76 -16.74 -4.14
N GLU A 217 -3.60 -15.42 -4.08
CA GLU A 217 -3.61 -14.64 -2.83
C GLU A 217 -4.97 -14.74 -2.11
N VAL A 218 -6.09 -14.58 -2.84
CA VAL A 218 -7.44 -14.73 -2.28
C VAL A 218 -7.67 -16.16 -1.77
N ILE A 219 -7.21 -17.18 -2.50
CA ILE A 219 -7.28 -18.58 -2.08
C ILE A 219 -6.46 -18.82 -0.81
N CYS A 220 -5.25 -18.30 -0.74
CA CYS A 220 -4.40 -18.37 0.45
C CYS A 220 -5.07 -17.71 1.67
N PHE A 221 -5.70 -16.53 1.50
CA PHE A 221 -6.45 -15.88 2.57
C PHE A 221 -7.65 -16.72 3.03
N PHE A 222 -8.37 -17.35 2.11
CA PHE A 222 -9.50 -18.21 2.43
C PHE A 222 -9.05 -19.43 3.27
N PHE A 223 -7.98 -20.12 2.86
CA PHE A 223 -7.45 -21.27 3.60
C PHE A 223 -6.78 -20.89 4.92
N SER A 224 -6.12 -19.72 4.98
CA SER A 224 -5.57 -19.18 6.23
C SER A 224 -6.68 -18.93 7.25
N LYS A 225 -7.82 -18.37 6.84
CA LYS A 225 -8.98 -18.19 7.71
C LYS A 225 -9.58 -19.52 8.18
N GLN A 226 -9.62 -20.55 7.31
CA GLN A 226 -10.19 -21.85 7.65
C GLN A 226 -9.34 -22.66 8.65
N ASN A 227 -8.02 -22.51 8.59
CA ASN A 227 -7.07 -23.30 9.38
C ASN A 227 -6.62 -22.65 10.70
N GLY A 228 -7.15 -21.47 11.06
CA GLY A 228 -6.99 -20.90 12.41
C GLY A 228 -5.53 -20.66 12.85
N PHE A 229 -4.64 -20.26 11.94
CA PHE A 229 -3.37 -19.68 12.37
C PHE A 229 -3.59 -18.19 12.70
N PRO A 230 -3.14 -17.74 13.89
CA PRO A 230 -3.45 -16.43 14.46
C PRO A 230 -2.99 -15.25 13.60
#